data_AF-A0A2E0BPQ6-F1
#
_entry.id   AF-A0A2E0BPQ6-F1
#
_cell.length_a   1.000
_cell.length_b   1.000
_cell.length_c   1.000
_cell.angle_alpha   90.00
_cell.angle_beta   90.00
_cell.angle_gamma   90.00
#
_symmetry.space_group_name_H-M   'P 1'
#
loop_
_entity.id
_entity.type
_entity.pdbx_description
1 polymer ?
#
loop_
_entity_poly.entity_id
_entity_poly.type
_entity_poly.pdbx_seq_one_letter_code
_entity_poly.pdbx_strand_id
1 'polypeptide(L)'
;MAGYSKEAERQNKALADLMAGREHEKEYVQVGYEGKQENLGGKTRESELSEVMQSVRMPLFCPKCDKAMKKKLDDKFWRTQGHCFDCQVDIENKLRIKGEFDNWAQLKMLNNQKAYLKDLEQSIDEFETTGGKKEWLNNVGVNTPELEAEKWEMGEKEFENQITEARKFIQDAKDKVEQFEKQIQGDK
;
A
#
# COMPACT_ATOMS: atom_id res chain seq x y z
N MET A 1 -26.25 54.13 20.71
CA MET A 1 -26.78 53.57 19.44
C MET A 1 -26.26 52.15 19.33
N ALA A 2 -27.13 51.16 19.51
CA ALA A 2 -26.78 49.75 19.43
C ALA A 2 -26.83 49.28 17.97
N GLY A 3 -25.91 48.38 17.55
CA GLY A 3 -26.24 47.44 16.48
C GLY A 3 -25.32 47.29 15.27
N TYR A 4 -24.18 47.97 15.15
CA TYR A 4 -23.25 47.72 14.03
C TYR A 4 -22.29 46.57 14.35
N SER A 5 -22.79 45.33 14.30
CA SER A 5 -21.92 44.14 14.23
C SER A 5 -21.83 43.67 12.78
N LYS A 6 -20.70 43.05 12.41
CA LYS A 6 -20.53 42.42 11.08
C LYS A 6 -21.61 41.37 10.77
N GLU A 7 -22.26 40.84 11.80
CA GLU A 7 -23.35 39.87 11.69
C GLU A 7 -24.68 40.55 11.38
N ALA A 8 -24.96 41.71 11.99
CA ALA A 8 -26.15 42.50 11.70
C ALA A 8 -26.14 43.03 10.26
N GLU A 9 -24.98 43.46 9.75
CA GLU A 9 -24.80 43.86 8.35
C GLU A 9 -25.10 42.70 7.39
N ARG A 10 -24.65 41.48 7.71
CA ARG A 10 -24.92 40.28 6.90
C ARG A 10 -26.40 39.92 6.89
N GLN A 11 -27.05 39.97 8.05
CA GLN A 11 -28.48 39.69 8.15
C GLN A 11 -29.31 40.71 7.37
N ASN A 12 -28.96 41.99 7.45
CA ASN A 12 -29.64 43.04 6.68
C ASN A 12 -29.45 42.86 5.17
N LYS A 13 -28.27 42.44 4.71
CA LYS A 13 -28.00 42.15 3.30
C LYS A 13 -28.81 40.94 2.80
N ALA A 14 -28.86 39.85 3.58
CA ALA A 14 -29.70 38.71 3.28
C ALA A 14 -31.20 39.07 3.23
N LEU A 15 -31.67 39.91 4.16
CA LEU A 15 -33.04 40.43 4.16
C LEU A 15 -33.34 41.28 2.93
N ALA A 16 -32.42 42.16 2.52
CA ALA A 16 -32.60 42.99 1.33
C ALA A 16 -32.71 42.16 0.05
N ASP A 17 -31.90 41.12 -0.11
CA ASP A 17 -31.96 40.22 -1.27
C ASP A 17 -33.25 39.40 -1.30
N LEU A 18 -33.71 38.90 -0.15
CA LEU A 18 -34.99 38.22 -0.01
C LEU A 18 -36.19 39.13 -0.33
N MET A 19 -36.15 40.39 0.14
CA MET A 19 -37.18 41.38 -0.21
C MET A 19 -37.20 41.70 -1.71
N ALA A 20 -36.04 41.64 -2.38
CA ALA A 20 -35.91 41.81 -3.82
C ALA A 20 -36.25 40.53 -4.63
N GLY A 21 -36.61 39.44 -3.97
CA GLY A 21 -36.96 38.15 -4.61
C GLY A 21 -35.77 37.41 -5.23
N ARG A 22 -34.52 37.74 -4.85
CA ARG A 22 -33.31 37.06 -5.31
C ARG A 22 -32.87 36.01 -4.29
N GLU A 23 -32.27 34.92 -4.75
CA GLU A 23 -31.60 33.98 -3.86
C GLU A 23 -30.34 34.65 -3.29
N HIS A 24 -30.18 34.62 -1.96
CA HIS A 24 -29.04 35.23 -1.29
C HIS A 24 -27.86 34.25 -1.25
N GLU A 25 -26.78 34.59 -1.95
CA GLU A 25 -25.50 33.87 -1.86
C GLU A 25 -24.62 34.46 -0.76
N LYS A 26 -24.11 33.61 0.14
CA LYS A 26 -23.23 34.04 1.23
C LYS A 26 -21.88 34.48 0.66
N GLU A 27 -21.50 35.74 0.85
CA GLU A 27 -20.18 36.27 0.43
C GLU A 27 -19.00 35.79 1.30
N TYR A 28 -19.24 34.93 2.29
CA TYR A 28 -18.20 34.45 3.19
C TYR A 28 -18.09 32.94 3.19
N VAL A 29 -16.85 32.46 3.18
CA VAL A 29 -16.53 31.05 3.34
C VAL A 29 -16.72 30.68 4.81
N GLN A 30 -17.76 29.90 5.12
CA GLN A 30 -17.89 29.28 6.44
C GLN A 30 -16.86 28.16 6.57
N VAL A 31 -15.77 28.42 7.29
CA VAL A 31 -14.75 27.40 7.57
C VAL A 31 -15.40 26.29 8.41
N GLY A 32 -15.45 25.07 7.87
CA GLY A 32 -15.97 23.89 8.55
C GLY A 32 -17.47 23.58 8.34
N TYR A 33 -18.22 24.36 7.55
CA TYR A 33 -19.58 24.01 7.15
C TYR A 33 -19.60 23.54 5.70
N GLU A 34 -19.46 22.23 5.50
CA GLU A 34 -19.86 21.59 4.26
C GLU A 34 -21.40 21.66 4.18
N GLY A 35 -21.94 22.12 3.06
CA GLY A 35 -23.38 22.37 2.90
C GLY A 35 -24.26 21.13 3.12
N LYS A 36 -25.59 21.29 2.93
CA LYS A 36 -26.52 20.15 3.00
C LYS A 36 -26.16 19.13 1.90
N GLN A 37 -25.57 18.02 2.32
CA GLN A 37 -25.21 16.93 1.41
C GLN A 37 -26.49 16.27 0.86
N GLU A 38 -26.56 16.02 -0.46
CA GLU A 38 -27.76 15.55 -1.18
C GLU A 38 -28.36 14.22 -0.66
N ASN A 39 -29.67 14.17 -0.39
CA ASN A 39 -30.32 12.96 0.12
C ASN A 39 -30.32 11.82 -0.93
N LEU A 40 -29.47 10.81 -0.74
CA LEU A 40 -29.31 9.66 -1.64
C LEU A 40 -30.34 8.53 -1.43
N GLY A 41 -31.50 8.82 -0.81
CA GLY A 41 -32.62 7.88 -0.74
C GLY A 41 -32.30 6.53 -0.08
N GLY A 42 -31.44 6.50 0.94
CA GLY A 42 -31.11 5.28 1.69
C GLY A 42 -29.91 4.49 1.17
N LYS A 43 -29.25 4.94 0.10
CA LYS A 43 -27.94 4.39 -0.31
C LYS A 43 -26.84 4.90 0.62
N THR A 44 -25.98 4.00 1.09
CA THR A 44 -24.78 4.38 1.85
C THR A 44 -23.87 5.22 0.96
N ARG A 45 -23.42 6.37 1.46
CA ARG A 45 -22.37 7.14 0.80
C ARG A 45 -21.05 6.41 0.99
N GLU A 46 -20.50 5.90 -0.09
CA GLU A 46 -19.18 5.28 -0.10
C GLU A 46 -18.19 6.32 -0.61
N SER A 47 -17.13 6.58 0.16
CA SER A 47 -16.00 7.36 -0.34
C SER A 47 -15.14 6.46 -1.24
N GLU A 48 -14.43 7.06 -2.21
CA GLU A 48 -13.47 6.32 -3.06
C GLU A 48 -12.47 5.51 -2.23
N LEU A 49 -12.02 6.09 -1.10
CA LEU A 49 -11.15 5.38 -0.15
C LEU A 49 -11.82 4.16 0.48
N SER A 50 -13.12 4.25 0.78
CA SER A 50 -13.87 3.13 1.35
C SER A 50 -13.99 1.99 0.34
N GLU A 51 -14.26 2.30 -0.93
CA GLU A 51 -14.35 1.33 -2.01
C GLU A 51 -13.02 0.56 -2.20
N VAL A 52 -11.89 1.29 -2.24
CA VAL A 52 -10.56 0.67 -2.34
C VAL A 52 -10.26 -0.21 -1.11
N MET A 53 -10.57 0.28 0.09
CA MET A 53 -10.27 -0.41 1.34
C MET A 53 -11.18 -1.61 1.64
N GLN A 54 -12.35 -1.71 1.00
CA GLN A 54 -13.24 -2.87 1.16
C GLN A 54 -12.55 -4.18 0.73
N SER A 55 -11.70 -4.13 -0.30
CA SER A 55 -10.96 -5.30 -0.78
C SER A 55 -9.89 -5.80 0.20
N VAL A 56 -9.30 -4.89 0.96
CA VAL A 56 -8.19 -5.18 1.89
C VAL A 56 -8.72 -5.56 3.27
N ARG A 57 -9.84 -4.97 3.70
CA ARG A 57 -10.46 -5.26 4.99
C ARG A 57 -10.95 -6.71 5.03
N MET A 58 -10.66 -7.38 6.13
CA MET A 58 -11.18 -8.72 6.36
C MET A 58 -12.70 -8.69 6.59
N PRO A 59 -13.45 -9.48 5.82
CA PRO A 59 -14.89 -9.60 6.01
C PRO A 59 -15.19 -10.42 7.28
N LEU A 60 -16.37 -10.18 7.85
CA LEU A 60 -16.87 -10.98 8.98
C LEU A 60 -17.09 -12.44 8.58
N PHE A 61 -17.41 -12.69 7.31
CA PHE A 61 -17.67 -14.02 6.74
C PHE A 61 -16.71 -14.30 5.60
N CYS A 62 -16.16 -15.51 5.56
CA CYS A 62 -15.26 -15.90 4.48
C CYS A 62 -16.06 -16.09 3.18
N PRO A 63 -15.65 -15.48 2.05
CA PRO A 63 -16.36 -15.60 0.78
C PRO A 63 -16.35 -17.01 0.17
N LYS A 64 -15.49 -17.92 0.67
CA LYS A 64 -15.40 -19.30 0.15
C LYS A 64 -16.30 -20.30 0.88
N CYS A 65 -16.59 -20.07 2.16
CA CYS A 65 -17.29 -21.04 3.00
C CYS A 65 -18.40 -20.44 3.85
N ASP A 66 -18.64 -19.13 3.75
CA ASP A 66 -19.65 -18.34 4.48
C ASP A 66 -19.60 -18.50 6.01
N LYS A 67 -18.50 -19.04 6.54
CA LYS A 67 -18.27 -19.18 7.98
C LYS A 67 -17.70 -17.88 8.54
N ALA A 68 -18.07 -17.60 9.79
CA ALA A 68 -17.56 -16.44 10.50
C ALA A 68 -16.05 -16.55 10.75
N MET A 69 -15.29 -15.55 10.32
CA MET A 69 -13.84 -15.46 10.53
C MET A 69 -13.57 -14.85 11.90
N LYS A 70 -13.34 -15.69 12.90
CA LYS A 70 -13.14 -15.28 14.31
C LYS A 70 -11.80 -15.74 14.88
N LYS A 71 -11.08 -16.61 14.19
CA LYS A 71 -9.84 -17.19 14.71
C LYS A 71 -8.73 -16.18 14.54
N LYS A 72 -7.79 -16.11 15.49
CA LYS A 72 -6.60 -15.23 15.39
C LYS A 72 -5.77 -15.45 14.11
N LEU A 73 -5.83 -16.66 13.55
CA LEU A 73 -5.13 -17.01 12.32
C LEU A 73 -5.85 -16.50 11.07
N ASP A 74 -7.16 -16.29 11.11
CA ASP A 74 -7.94 -15.83 9.95
C ASP A 74 -7.41 -14.48 9.43
N ASP A 75 -6.96 -13.59 10.32
CA ASP A 75 -6.30 -12.33 9.97
C ASP A 75 -5.09 -12.50 9.05
N LYS A 76 -4.24 -13.48 9.35
CA LYS A 76 -3.02 -13.76 8.59
C LYS A 76 -3.36 -14.38 7.24
N PHE A 77 -4.26 -15.35 7.22
CA PHE A 77 -4.65 -16.05 5.99
C PHE A 77 -5.46 -15.16 5.05
N TRP A 78 -6.24 -14.22 5.58
CA TRP A 78 -6.89 -13.19 4.77
C TRP A 78 -5.86 -12.32 4.05
N ARG A 79 -4.89 -11.76 4.79
CA ARG A 79 -3.86 -10.86 4.24
C ARG A 79 -2.94 -11.52 3.22
N THR A 80 -2.66 -12.82 3.37
CA THR A 80 -1.70 -13.52 2.50
C THR A 80 -2.37 -14.31 1.37
N GLN A 81 -3.57 -14.83 1.58
CA GLN A 81 -4.20 -15.77 0.65
C GLN A 81 -5.67 -15.48 0.36
N GLY A 82 -6.27 -14.45 0.97
CA GLY A 82 -7.65 -14.02 0.69
C GLY A 82 -8.74 -15.02 1.12
N HIS A 83 -8.47 -15.87 2.11
CA HIS A 83 -9.47 -16.80 2.65
C HIS A 83 -9.20 -17.16 4.12
N CYS A 84 -10.15 -17.84 4.76
CA CYS A 84 -10.03 -18.23 6.17
C CYS A 84 -9.11 -19.43 6.38
N PHE A 85 -8.69 -19.63 7.63
CA PHE A 85 -7.79 -20.71 8.01
C PHE A 85 -8.38 -22.10 7.70
N ASP A 86 -9.68 -22.30 7.96
CA ASP A 86 -10.31 -23.61 7.75
C ASP A 86 -10.35 -24.00 6.27
N CYS A 87 -10.62 -23.04 5.39
CA CYS A 87 -10.54 -23.26 3.95
C CYS A 87 -9.12 -23.66 3.51
N GLN A 88 -8.08 -23.07 4.13
CA GLN A 88 -6.71 -23.44 3.82
C GLN A 88 -6.39 -24.87 4.29
N VAL A 89 -6.85 -25.25 5.48
CA VAL A 89 -6.71 -26.62 5.99
C VAL A 89 -7.39 -27.63 5.06
N ASP A 90 -8.57 -27.31 4.54
CA ASP A 90 -9.27 -28.16 3.58
C ASP A 90 -8.50 -28.32 2.25
N ILE A 91 -7.84 -27.26 1.78
CA ILE A 91 -6.99 -27.31 0.58
C ILE A 91 -5.76 -28.20 0.85
N GLU A 92 -5.06 -27.98 1.96
CA GLU A 92 -3.88 -28.77 2.33
C GLU A 92 -4.22 -30.25 2.53
N ASN A 93 -5.36 -30.55 3.17
CA ASN A 93 -5.84 -31.92 3.33
C ASN A 93 -6.11 -32.58 1.98
N LYS A 94 -6.77 -31.89 1.04
CA LYS A 94 -6.99 -32.41 -0.32
C LYS A 94 -5.69 -32.68 -1.06
N LEU A 95 -4.69 -31.80 -0.90
CA LEU A 95 -3.36 -31.99 -1.49
C LEU A 95 -2.62 -33.18 -0.87
N ARG A 96 -2.73 -33.37 0.45
CA ARG A 96 -2.15 -34.53 1.14
C ARG A 96 -2.78 -35.84 0.72
N ILE A 97 -4.11 -35.88 0.56
CA ILE A 97 -4.82 -37.07 0.06
C ILE A 97 -4.32 -37.43 -1.36
N LYS A 98 -4.01 -36.43 -2.18
CA LYS A 98 -3.45 -36.62 -3.52
C LYS A 98 -1.96 -36.96 -3.54
N GLY A 99 -1.25 -36.80 -2.41
CA GLY A 99 0.21 -36.94 -2.35
C GLY A 99 1.00 -35.77 -2.97
N GLU A 100 0.34 -34.70 -3.42
CA GLU A 100 0.98 -33.55 -4.09
C GLU A 100 1.40 -32.42 -3.12
N PHE A 101 1.24 -32.65 -1.81
CA PHE A 101 1.49 -31.62 -0.79
C PHE A 101 2.95 -31.15 -0.77
N ASP A 102 3.91 -32.08 -0.89
CA ASP A 102 5.34 -31.74 -0.83
C ASP A 102 5.74 -30.87 -2.02
N ASN A 103 5.27 -31.20 -3.22
CA ASN A 103 5.49 -30.39 -4.43
C ASN A 103 4.87 -28.99 -4.28
N TRP A 104 3.65 -28.90 -3.74
CA TRP A 104 3.02 -27.60 -3.47
C TRP A 104 3.83 -26.76 -2.46
N ALA A 105 4.33 -27.39 -1.39
CA ALA A 105 5.14 -26.70 -0.38
C ALA A 105 6.47 -26.19 -0.97
N GLN A 106 7.14 -27.01 -1.77
CA GLN A 106 8.38 -26.62 -2.46
C GLN A 106 8.14 -25.49 -3.48
N LEU A 107 7.09 -25.56 -4.28
CA LEU A 107 6.71 -24.50 -5.22
C LEU A 107 6.44 -23.18 -4.50
N LYS A 108 5.80 -23.22 -3.32
CA LYS A 108 5.58 -22.02 -2.50
C LYS A 108 6.90 -21.41 -2.02
N MET A 109 7.87 -22.23 -1.61
CA MET A 109 9.21 -21.75 -1.24
C MET A 109 9.95 -21.15 -2.44
N LEU A 110 9.89 -21.79 -3.61
CA LEU A 110 10.49 -21.26 -4.83
C LEU A 110 9.87 -19.92 -5.24
N ASN A 111 8.55 -19.77 -5.16
CA ASN A 111 7.88 -18.50 -5.45
C ASN A 111 8.34 -17.37 -4.53
N ASN A 112 8.56 -17.66 -3.24
CA ASN A 112 9.13 -16.67 -2.32
C ASN A 112 10.57 -16.29 -2.70
N GLN A 113 11.39 -17.28 -3.10
CA GLN A 113 12.76 -17.02 -3.58
C GLN A 113 12.76 -16.17 -4.87
N LYS A 114 11.87 -16.46 -5.82
CA LYS A 114 11.70 -15.65 -7.04
C LYS A 114 11.31 -14.20 -6.72
N ALA A 115 10.39 -14.00 -5.79
CA ALA A 115 9.99 -12.67 -5.35
C ALA A 115 11.19 -11.91 -4.75
N TYR A 116 11.96 -12.56 -3.88
CA TYR A 116 13.16 -11.96 -3.30
C TYR A 116 14.22 -11.60 -4.35
N LEU A 117 14.46 -12.47 -5.35
CA LEU A 117 15.39 -12.18 -6.45
C LEU A 117 14.92 -10.99 -7.29
N LYS A 118 13.61 -10.83 -7.51
CA LYS A 118 13.05 -9.67 -8.22
C LYS A 118 13.24 -8.38 -7.42
N ASP A 119 13.03 -8.42 -6.11
CA ASP A 119 13.27 -7.27 -5.24
C ASP A 119 14.75 -6.88 -5.23
N LEU A 120 15.66 -7.87 -5.28
CA LEU A 120 17.10 -7.62 -5.41
C LEU A 120 17.46 -6.97 -6.75
N GLU A 121 16.88 -7.40 -7.87
CA GLU A 121 17.09 -6.73 -9.17
C GLU A 121 16.65 -5.27 -9.13
N GLN A 122 15.47 -5.01 -8.57
CA GLN A 122 14.99 -3.65 -8.41
C GLN A 122 15.95 -2.82 -7.54
N SER A 123 16.48 -3.40 -6.45
CA SER A 123 17.44 -2.70 -5.60
C SER A 123 18.76 -2.37 -6.30
N ILE A 124 19.19 -3.22 -7.24
CA ILE A 124 20.39 -2.95 -8.06
C ILE A 124 20.11 -1.87 -9.09
N ASP A 125 18.95 -1.90 -9.75
CA ASP A 125 18.57 -0.85 -10.70
C ASP A 125 18.47 0.51 -9.98
N GLU A 126 17.87 0.55 -8.79
CA GLU A 126 17.85 1.74 -7.93
C GLU A 126 19.28 2.17 -7.55
N PHE A 127 20.14 1.24 -7.15
CA PHE A 127 21.54 1.54 -6.84
C PHE A 127 22.31 2.11 -8.04
N GLU A 128 22.08 1.60 -9.24
CA GLU A 128 22.67 2.11 -10.48
C GLU A 128 22.24 3.55 -10.76
N THR A 129 20.96 3.88 -10.54
CA THR A 129 20.48 5.26 -10.70
C THR A 129 21.14 6.26 -9.74
N THR A 130 21.62 5.82 -8.58
CA THR A 130 22.36 6.70 -7.65
C THR A 130 23.78 7.03 -8.13
N GLY A 131 24.31 6.30 -9.13
CA GLY A 131 25.63 6.55 -9.71
C GLY A 131 26.78 6.45 -8.71
N GLY A 132 26.61 5.70 -7.61
CA GLY A 132 27.63 5.53 -6.58
C GLY A 132 27.88 6.77 -5.72
N LYS A 133 26.98 7.77 -5.80
CA LYS A 133 27.08 9.02 -5.03
C LYS A 133 26.02 9.07 -3.96
N LYS A 134 26.42 9.36 -2.73
CA LYS A 134 25.50 9.55 -1.61
C LYS A 134 25.89 10.77 -0.82
N GLU A 135 24.95 11.69 -0.66
CA GLU A 135 25.10 12.83 0.24
C GLU A 135 24.34 12.51 1.53
N TRP A 136 25.04 12.54 2.67
CA TRP A 136 24.44 12.44 3.99
C TRP A 136 24.45 13.83 4.65
N LEU A 137 23.36 14.18 5.32
CA LEU A 137 23.19 15.46 5.99
C LEU A 137 23.25 15.23 7.49
N ASN A 138 24.28 15.75 8.13
CA ASN A 138 24.57 15.55 9.54
C ASN A 138 24.10 16.77 10.30
N ASN A 139 23.39 16.59 11.40
CA ASN A 139 23.15 17.69 12.32
C ASN A 139 24.32 17.79 13.30
N VAL A 140 25.15 18.81 13.13
CA VAL A 140 26.34 19.07 13.98
C VAL A 140 26.10 20.19 15.00
N GLY A 141 24.92 20.79 14.97
CA GLY A 141 24.60 21.93 15.82
C GLY A 141 24.23 21.54 17.25
N VAL A 142 24.88 22.18 18.23
CA VAL A 142 24.68 21.90 19.66
C VAL A 142 23.43 22.58 20.23
N ASN A 143 23.06 23.76 19.70
CA ASN A 143 21.88 24.55 20.15
C ASN A 143 20.92 24.94 19.00
N THR A 144 21.40 25.06 17.76
CA THR A 144 20.61 25.37 16.55
C THR A 144 20.85 24.28 15.51
N PRO A 145 19.85 23.85 14.71
CA PRO A 145 20.08 22.85 13.67
C PRO A 145 21.04 23.40 12.60
N GLU A 146 22.23 22.84 12.53
CA GLU A 146 23.24 23.14 11.52
C GLU A 146 23.50 21.84 10.75
N LEU A 147 23.30 21.88 9.43
CA LEU A 147 23.43 20.73 8.56
C LEU A 147 24.76 20.78 7.81
N GLU A 148 25.62 19.79 8.03
CA GLU A 148 26.80 19.53 7.21
C GLU A 148 26.51 18.42 6.21
N ALA A 149 26.92 18.61 4.95
CA ALA A 149 26.75 17.62 3.90
C ALA A 149 28.04 16.80 3.72
N GLU A 150 28.02 15.52 4.06
CA GLU A 150 29.08 14.57 3.74
C GLU A 150 28.79 13.90 2.40
N LYS A 151 29.72 14.03 1.44
CA LYS A 151 29.61 13.41 0.12
C LYS A 151 30.48 12.17 0.05
N TRP A 152 29.86 11.03 -0.22
CA TRP A 152 30.53 9.76 -0.47
C TRP A 152 30.43 9.45 -1.96
N GLU A 153 31.58 9.27 -2.61
CA GLU A 153 31.67 8.86 -4.01
C GLU A 153 32.45 7.55 -4.08
N MET A 154 31.82 6.53 -4.65
CA MET A 154 32.52 5.29 -5.01
C MET A 154 33.26 5.51 -6.34
N GLY A 155 34.46 4.95 -6.49
CA GLY A 155 35.19 5.02 -7.76
C GLY A 155 34.42 4.33 -8.88
N GLU A 156 34.27 4.98 -10.04
CA GLU A 156 33.42 4.50 -11.16
C GLU A 156 33.71 3.04 -11.55
N LYS A 157 34.99 2.65 -11.61
CA LYS A 157 35.39 1.27 -11.97
C LYS A 157 34.99 0.24 -10.93
N GLU A 158 35.12 0.56 -9.65
CA GLU A 158 34.75 -0.35 -8.57
C GLU A 158 33.22 -0.51 -8.50
N PHE A 159 32.49 0.58 -8.75
CA PHE A 159 31.04 0.58 -8.84
C PHE A 159 30.52 -0.29 -9.99
N GLU A 160 31.06 -0.12 -11.20
CA GLU A 160 30.71 -0.96 -12.36
C GLU A 160 31.03 -2.44 -12.11
N ASN A 161 32.18 -2.75 -11.51
CA ASN A 161 32.54 -4.12 -11.16
C ASN A 161 31.56 -4.72 -10.15
N GLN A 162 31.20 -3.99 -9.09
CA GLN A 162 30.23 -4.43 -8.09
C GLN A 162 28.85 -4.72 -8.71
N ILE A 163 28.36 -3.82 -9.57
CA ILE A 163 27.06 -4.01 -10.26
C ILE A 163 27.10 -5.23 -11.17
N THR A 164 28.16 -5.38 -11.96
CA THR A 164 28.27 -6.53 -12.87
C THR A 164 28.39 -7.86 -12.14
N GLU A 165 29.13 -7.92 -11.03
CA GLU A 165 29.19 -9.09 -10.15
C GLU A 165 27.84 -9.41 -9.52
N ALA A 166 27.15 -8.39 -8.99
CA ALA A 166 25.83 -8.56 -8.39
C ALA A 166 24.78 -9.05 -9.41
N ARG A 167 24.76 -8.48 -10.62
CA ARG A 167 23.88 -8.93 -11.72
C ARG A 167 24.16 -10.39 -12.10
N LYS A 168 25.43 -10.79 -12.21
CA LYS A 168 25.81 -12.20 -12.48
C LYS A 168 25.32 -13.13 -11.38
N PHE A 169 25.52 -12.76 -10.11
CA PHE A 169 25.06 -13.57 -8.98
C PHE A 169 23.54 -13.78 -9.01
N ILE A 170 22.76 -12.74 -9.32
CA ILE A 170 21.31 -12.86 -9.44
C ILE A 170 20.92 -13.76 -10.60
N GLN A 171 21.58 -13.64 -11.77
CA GLN A 171 21.33 -14.52 -12.92
C GLN A 171 21.60 -15.98 -12.56
N ASP A 172 22.74 -16.29 -11.96
CA ASP A 172 23.08 -17.65 -11.51
C ASP A 172 22.07 -18.19 -10.49
N ALA A 173 21.57 -17.34 -9.59
CA ALA A 173 20.55 -17.71 -8.62
C ALA A 173 19.19 -17.99 -9.29
N LYS A 174 18.80 -17.19 -10.29
CA LYS A 174 17.59 -17.41 -11.09
C LYS A 174 17.67 -18.73 -11.85
N ASP A 175 18.80 -19.01 -12.51
CA ASP A 175 18.99 -20.25 -13.25
C ASP A 175 18.84 -21.48 -12.36
N LYS A 176 19.40 -21.44 -11.14
CA LYS A 176 19.22 -22.51 -10.15
C LYS A 176 17.76 -22.69 -9.78
N VAL A 177 17.05 -21.59 -9.49
CA VAL A 177 15.62 -21.62 -9.13
C VAL A 177 14.78 -22.20 -10.28
N GLU A 178 15.06 -21.84 -11.53
CA GLU A 178 14.37 -22.40 -12.70
C GLU A 178 14.69 -23.89 -12.90
N GLN A 179 15.93 -24.32 -12.66
CA GLN A 179 16.30 -25.73 -12.70
C GLN A 179 15.55 -26.55 -11.64
N PHE A 180 15.45 -26.04 -10.41
CA PHE A 180 14.67 -26.69 -9.35
C PHE A 180 13.18 -26.76 -9.68
N GLU A 181 12.61 -25.69 -10.24
CA GLU A 181 11.21 -25.70 -10.68
C GLU A 181 10.95 -26.76 -11.76
N LYS A 182 11.86 -26.89 -12.74
CA LYS A 182 11.79 -27.92 -13.78
C LYS A 182 11.88 -29.33 -13.21
N GLN A 183 12.70 -29.56 -12.18
CA GLN A 183 12.78 -30.85 -11.50
C GLN A 183 11.44 -31.21 -10.83
N ILE A 184 10.85 -30.28 -10.08
CA ILE A 184 9.56 -30.51 -9.39
C ILE A 184 8.42 -30.77 -10.40
N GLN A 185 8.45 -30.10 -11.56
CA GLN A 185 7.45 -30.30 -12.61
C GLN A 185 7.69 -31.56 -13.45
N GLY A 186 8.96 -31.96 -13.60
CA GLY A 186 9.40 -33.12 -14.38
C GLY A 186 9.38 -34.44 -13.62
N ASP A 187 9.32 -34.43 -12.29
CA ASP A 187 9.14 -35.61 -11.43
C ASP A 187 7.68 -36.16 -11.44
N LYS A 188 6.97 -35.99 -12.56
CA LYS A 188 5.62 -36.53 -12.82
C LYS A 188 5.63 -37.60 -13.89
#